data_AF-K1Y996-F1
#
_entry.id   AF-K1Y996-F1
#
_cell.length_a   1.000
_cell.length_b   1.000
_cell.length_c   1.000
_cell.angle_alpha   90.00
_cell.angle_beta   90.00
_cell.angle_gamma   90.00
#
_symmetry.space_group_name_H-M   'P 1'
#
loop_
_entity.id
_entity.type
_entity.pdbx_description
1 polymer ?
#
loop_
_entity_poly.entity_id
_entity_poly.type
_entity_poly.pdbx_seq_one_letter_code
_entity_poly.pdbx_strand_id
1 'polypeptide(L)'
;KKVLSELLLKTKPLDNILPKITTPTLIMIGQKDRIIHPASYEYFIQLMPNVKAVRFANGSHVFLDAYLEQAVQAIDIFVKKHQEKQALKN
;
A
#
# COMPACT_ATOMS: atom_id res chain seq x y z
N LYS A 1 28.17 -10.11 -16.60
CA LYS A 1 27.95 -8.65 -16.75
C LYS A 1 26.71 -8.29 -17.59
N LYS A 2 26.35 -9.04 -18.65
CA LYS A 2 25.20 -8.74 -19.54
C LYS A 2 23.80 -8.91 -18.90
N VAL A 3 23.66 -9.88 -17.98
CA VAL A 3 22.38 -10.16 -17.29
C VAL A 3 21.99 -9.04 -16.31
N LEU A 4 22.96 -8.44 -15.62
CA LEU A 4 22.73 -7.36 -14.66
C LEU A 4 22.28 -6.07 -15.35
N SER A 5 22.88 -5.75 -16.51
CA SER A 5 22.48 -4.59 -17.32
C SER A 5 21.08 -4.76 -17.91
N GLU A 6 20.69 -5.96 -18.34
CA GLU A 6 19.33 -6.21 -18.86
C GLU A 6 18.26 -6.12 -17.77
N LEU A 7 18.56 -6.54 -16.53
CA LEU A 7 17.65 -6.40 -15.37
C LEU A 7 17.44 -4.93 -14.98
N LEU A 8 18.50 -4.13 -15.00
CA LEU A 8 18.43 -2.68 -14.73
C LEU A 8 17.73 -1.90 -15.86
N LEU A 9 17.86 -2.35 -17.11
CA LEU A 9 17.23 -1.70 -18.27
C LEU A 9 15.75 -2.09 -18.46
N LYS A 10 15.35 -3.29 -18.03
CA LYS A 10 13.95 -3.77 -18.15
C LYS A 10 13.05 -3.36 -17.00
N THR A 11 13.61 -2.98 -15.86
CA THR A 11 12.82 -2.52 -14.72
C THR A 11 12.64 -1.01 -14.83
N LYS A 12 11.42 -0.56 -15.17
CA LYS A 12 11.08 0.85 -14.95
C LYS A 12 11.20 1.12 -13.45
N PRO A 13 11.93 2.16 -13.01
CA PRO A 13 12.04 2.46 -11.60
C PRO A 13 10.65 2.73 -11.02
N LEU A 14 10.43 2.38 -9.75
CA LEU A 14 9.13 2.55 -9.09
C LEU A 14 8.65 4.00 -9.14
N ASP A 15 9.57 4.97 -9.12
CA ASP A 15 9.30 6.41 -9.34
C ASP A 15 8.51 6.69 -10.62
N ASN A 16 8.68 5.89 -11.67
CA ASN A 16 7.99 6.07 -12.95
C ASN A 16 6.62 5.39 -13.02
N ILE A 17 6.34 4.47 -12.10
CA ILE A 17 5.14 3.62 -12.09
C ILE A 17 4.16 4.09 -11.02
N LEU A 18 4.62 4.27 -9.79
CA LEU A 18 3.76 4.54 -8.63
C LEU A 18 2.90 5.81 -8.79
N PRO A 19 3.39 6.92 -9.34
CA PRO A 19 2.56 8.11 -9.58
C PRO A 19 1.41 7.90 -10.58
N LYS A 20 1.50 6.87 -11.43
CA LYS A 20 0.46 6.56 -12.44
C LYS A 20 -0.67 5.71 -11.88
N ILE A 21 -0.54 5.19 -10.65
CA ILE A 21 -1.60 4.42 -9.99
C ILE A 21 -2.62 5.42 -9.42
N THR A 22 -3.62 5.76 -10.23
CA THR A 22 -4.68 6.71 -9.85
C THR A 22 -5.85 6.06 -9.13
N THR A 23 -5.95 4.73 -9.17
CA THR A 23 -7.00 3.99 -8.45
C THR A 23 -6.85 4.23 -6.95
N PRO A 24 -7.95 4.52 -6.23
CA PRO A 24 -7.91 4.59 -4.77
C PRO A 24 -7.28 3.33 -4.19
N THR A 25 -6.25 3.49 -3.36
CA THR A 25 -5.49 2.36 -2.81
C THR A 25 -5.41 2.46 -1.29
N LEU A 26 -5.56 1.32 -0.61
CA LEU A 26 -5.33 1.19 0.82
C LEU A 26 -3.99 0.47 1.05
N ILE A 27 -3.11 1.07 1.85
CA ILE A 27 -1.88 0.44 2.34
C ILE A 27 -2.02 0.26 3.86
N MET A 28 -1.73 -0.94 4.33
CA MET A 28 -1.78 -1.31 5.75
C MET A 28 -0.38 -1.74 6.19
N ILE A 29 0.14 -1.14 7.26
CA ILE A 29 1.55 -1.25 7.65
C ILE A 29 1.66 -1.63 9.12
N GLY A 30 2.31 -2.75 9.41
CA GLY A 30 2.80 -3.05 10.75
C GLY A 30 4.10 -2.29 11.03
N GLN A 31 4.13 -1.39 12.02
CA GLN A 31 5.34 -0.61 12.31
C GLN A 31 6.48 -1.42 12.93
N LYS A 32 6.21 -2.68 13.32
CA LYS A 32 7.21 -3.65 13.80
C LYS A 32 7.47 -4.77 12.79
N ASP A 33 7.07 -4.59 11.53
CA ASP A 33 7.39 -5.54 10.47
C ASP A 33 8.92 -5.68 10.30
N ARG A 34 9.41 -6.91 10.37
CA ARG A 34 10.83 -7.29 10.23
C ARG A 34 11.15 -7.95 8.89
N ILE A 35 10.13 -8.27 8.09
CA ILE A 35 10.25 -8.87 6.77
C ILE A 35 10.30 -7.76 5.71
N ILE A 36 9.36 -6.82 5.79
CA ILE A 36 9.35 -5.63 4.95
C ILE A 36 9.43 -4.41 5.86
N HIS A 37 10.54 -3.69 5.77
CA HIS A 37 10.77 -2.54 6.64
C HIS A 37 9.70 -1.45 6.40
N PRO A 38 9.11 -0.83 7.45
CA PRO A 38 8.07 0.19 7.31
C PRO A 38 8.39 1.31 6.32
N ALA A 39 9.66 1.73 6.25
CA ALA A 39 10.14 2.74 5.29
C ALA A 39 9.86 2.39 3.82
N SER A 40 9.83 1.11 3.47
CA SER A 40 9.49 0.66 2.12
C SER A 40 8.05 1.06 1.75
N TYR A 41 7.12 0.99 2.70
CA TYR A 41 5.73 1.39 2.45
C TYR A 41 5.56 2.92 2.44
N GLU A 42 6.32 3.64 3.26
CA GLU A 42 6.33 5.11 3.25
C GLU A 42 6.72 5.66 1.88
N TYR A 43 7.68 5.02 1.22
CA TYR A 43 8.07 5.37 -0.14
C TYR A 43 6.91 5.24 -1.14
N PHE A 44 6.05 4.22 -1.00
CA PHE A 44 4.84 4.09 -1.84
C PHE A 44 3.84 5.19 -1.52
N ILE A 45 3.65 5.50 -0.24
CA ILE A 45 2.71 6.54 0.21
C ILE A 45 3.10 7.91 -0.33
N GLN A 46 4.39 8.21 -0.41
CA GLN A 46 4.90 9.48 -0.95
C GLN A 46 4.66 9.62 -2.45
N LEU A 47 4.72 8.52 -3.21
CA LEU A 47 4.65 8.55 -4.67
C LEU A 47 3.25 8.32 -5.24
N MET A 48 2.36 7.64 -4.51
CA MET A 48 1.02 7.30 -4.99
C MET A 48 0.01 8.42 -4.68
N PRO A 49 -0.71 8.96 -5.68
CA PRO A 49 -1.54 10.16 -5.49
C PRO A 49 -2.83 9.94 -4.68
N ASN A 50 -3.41 8.73 -4.70
CA ASN A 50 -4.72 8.44 -4.11
C ASN A 50 -4.65 7.34 -3.05
N VAL A 51 -3.61 7.39 -2.21
CA VAL A 51 -3.36 6.37 -1.20
C VAL A 51 -3.95 6.76 0.15
N LYS A 52 -4.51 5.78 0.84
CA LYS A 52 -4.81 5.84 2.27
C LYS A 52 -3.91 4.85 2.98
N ALA A 53 -3.26 5.30 4.06
CA ALA A 53 -2.36 4.48 4.84
C ALA A 53 -2.91 4.29 6.25
N VAL A 54 -2.96 3.04 6.71
CA VAL A 54 -3.25 2.67 8.10
C VAL A 54 -1.99 2.06 8.70
N ARG A 55 -1.54 2.62 9.82
CA ARG A 55 -0.31 2.21 10.51
C ARG A 55 -0.68 1.58 11.84
N PHE A 56 -0.24 0.35 12.05
CA PHE A 56 -0.45 -0.40 13.27
C PHE A 56 0.83 -0.32 14.12
N ALA A 57 0.79 0.44 15.21
CA ALA A 57 1.99 0.80 15.99
C ALA A 57 2.79 -0.41 16.52
N ASN A 58 2.10 -1.49 16.89
CA ASN A 58 2.76 -2.75 17.26
C ASN A 58 2.44 -3.90 16.30
N GLY A 59 1.89 -3.60 15.10
CA GLY A 59 1.64 -4.60 14.09
C GLY A 59 2.94 -5.14 13.50
N SER A 60 2.97 -6.44 13.21
CA SER A 60 4.05 -7.13 12.50
C SER A 60 3.70 -7.30 11.01
N HIS A 61 4.45 -8.13 10.31
CA HIS A 61 4.18 -8.52 8.92
C HIS A 61 2.81 -9.19 8.76
N VAL A 62 2.47 -10.06 9.72
CA VAL A 62 1.17 -10.72 9.80
C VAL A 62 0.35 -10.03 10.88
N PHE A 63 -0.88 -9.64 10.54
CA PHE A 63 -1.84 -9.10 11.50
C PHE A 63 -2.54 -10.25 12.22
N LEU A 64 -2.43 -10.27 13.55
CA LEU A 64 -3.04 -11.25 14.43
C LEU A 64 -3.89 -10.54 15.48
N ASP A 65 -4.84 -11.27 16.07
CA ASP A 65 -5.72 -10.82 17.16
C ASP A 65 -6.38 -9.46 16.86
N ALA A 66 -6.25 -8.50 17.78
CA ALA A 66 -6.82 -7.17 17.64
C ALA A 66 -6.35 -6.43 16.36
N TYR A 67 -5.14 -6.70 15.86
CA TYR A 67 -4.68 -6.07 14.62
C TYR A 67 -5.37 -6.64 13.39
N LEU A 68 -5.76 -7.92 13.42
CA LEU A 68 -6.56 -8.52 12.37
C LEU A 68 -7.94 -7.85 12.30
N GLU A 69 -8.60 -7.69 13.45
CA GLU A 69 -9.91 -7.02 13.52
C GLU A 69 -9.83 -5.57 13.01
N GLN A 70 -8.82 -4.82 13.43
CA GLN A 70 -8.60 -3.45 12.96
C GLN A 70 -8.29 -3.40 11.45
N ALA A 71 -7.54 -4.37 10.92
CA ALA A 71 -7.26 -4.47 9.49
C ALA A 71 -8.54 -4.75 8.69
N VAL A 72 -9.38 -5.68 9.15
CA VAL A 72 -10.69 -5.97 8.54
C VAL A 72 -11.57 -4.73 8.54
N GLN A 73 -11.65 -4.02 9.68
CA GLN A 73 -12.42 -2.80 9.79
C GLN A 73 -11.91 -1.70 8.82
N ALA A 74 -10.59 -1.57 8.68
CA ALA A 74 -9.99 -0.63 7.73
C ALA A 74 -10.36 -0.95 6.27
N ILE A 75 -10.37 -2.24 5.91
CA ILE A 75 -10.82 -2.72 4.60
C ILE A 75 -12.29 -2.37 4.38
N ASP A 76 -13.17 -2.70 5.32
CA ASP A 76 -14.62 -2.44 5.20
C ASP A 76 -14.91 -0.95 5.01
N ILE A 77 -14.29 -0.09 5.82
CA ILE A 77 -14.44 1.37 5.70
C ILE A 77 -13.95 1.86 4.34
N PHE A 78 -12.84 1.31 3.86
CA PHE A 78 -12.27 1.69 2.58
C PHE A 78 -13.16 1.30 1.40
N VAL A 79 -13.66 0.06 1.38
CA VAL A 79 -14.52 -0.48 0.32
C VAL A 79 -15.87 0.23 0.29
N LYS A 80 -16.53 0.42 1.45
CA LYS A 80 -17.82 1.13 1.53
C LYS A 80 -17.73 2.54 0.96
N LYS A 81 -16.72 3.31 1.39
CA LYS A 81 -16.47 4.67 0.85
C LYS A 81 -16.21 4.68 -0.64
N HIS A 82 -15.58 3.62 -1.17
CA HIS A 82 -15.36 3.50 -2.60
C HIS A 82 -16.68 3.24 -3.34
N GLN A 83 -17.50 2.29 -2.86
CA GLN A 83 -18.80 1.97 -3.46
C GLN A 83 -19.77 3.16 -3.46
N GLU A 84 -19.88 3.88 -2.34
CA GLU A 84 -20.69 5.09 -2.22
C GLU A 84 -20.28 6.15 -3.26
N LYS A 85 -18.97 6.37 -3.43
CA LYS A 85 -18.45 7.31 -4.44
C LYS A 85 -18.76 6.89 -5.87
N GLN A 86 -18.85 5.60 -6.16
CA GLN A 86 -19.24 5.12 -7.49
C GLN A 86 -20.75 5.24 -7.70
N ALA A 87 -21.55 4.98 -6.67
CA ALA A 87 -23.01 5.15 -6.72
C ALA A 87 -23.44 6.60 -6.96
N LEU A 88 -22.69 7.57 -6.42
CA LEU A 88 -22.92 9.02 -6.63
C LEU A 88 -22.50 9.53 -8.03
N LYS A 89 -21.77 8.72 -8.81
CA LYS A 89 -21.29 9.09 -10.15
C LYS A 89 -22.18 8.55 -11.28
N ASN A 90 -23.14 7.71 -10.94
CA ASN A 90 -24.14 7.13 -11.85
C ASN A 90 -25.48 7.83 -11.65
#